data_AF-A0A0L6WG17-F1
#
_entry.id   AF-A0A0L6WG17-F1
#
_cell.length_a   1.000
_cell.length_b   1.000
_cell.length_c   1.000
_cell.angle_alpha   90.00
_cell.angle_beta   90.00
_cell.angle_gamma   90.00
#
_symmetry.space_group_name_H-M   'P 1'
#
loop_
_entity.id
_entity.type
_entity.pdbx_description
1 polymer ?
#
loop_
_entity_poly.entity_id
_entity_poly.type
_entity_poly.pdbx_seq_one_letter_code
_entity_poly.pdbx_strand_id
1 'polypeptide(L)'
;MKHAYLGEYYARFVPHAKKGCRCGERYQMHEHIIQSCPRYEEHRHILWKVNNQLKLGVLLVTDGGLEVMAKFLKESGAFTKTGKKCK
;
A
#
# COMPACT_ATOMS: atom_id res chain seq x y z
N MET A 1 9.46 -7.37 15.28
CA MET A 1 8.36 -7.45 14.29
C MET A 1 7.52 -6.18 14.37
N LYS A 2 7.40 -5.39 13.30
CA LYS A 2 6.52 -4.20 13.27
C LYS A 2 5.19 -4.60 12.63
N HIS A 3 4.12 -4.54 13.41
CA HIS A 3 2.75 -4.85 13.03
C HIS A 3 2.32 -3.98 11.84
N ALA A 4 1.83 -4.62 10.79
CA ALA A 4 1.24 -3.92 9.66
C ALA A 4 -0.12 -3.30 10.08
N TYR A 5 -0.32 -2.02 9.79
CA TYR A 5 -1.54 -1.26 10.13
C TYR A 5 -2.63 -1.44 9.07
N LEU A 6 -3.11 -2.67 8.90
CA LEU A 6 -4.01 -3.03 7.79
C LEU A 6 -5.20 -3.87 8.26
N GLY A 7 -6.35 -3.58 7.66
CA GLY A 7 -7.51 -4.49 7.64
C GLY A 7 -8.55 -4.31 8.74
N GLU A 8 -9.64 -5.06 8.57
CA GLU A 8 -10.79 -5.16 9.48
C GLU A 8 -10.41 -5.63 10.89
N TYR A 9 -9.33 -6.40 11.02
CA TYR A 9 -8.80 -6.85 12.31
C TYR A 9 -8.36 -5.67 13.19
N TYR A 10 -7.55 -4.74 12.65
CA TYR A 10 -7.19 -3.51 13.36
C TYR A 10 -8.42 -2.60 13.58
N ALA A 11 -9.42 -2.71 12.70
CA ALA A 11 -10.68 -1.99 12.85
C ALA A 11 -11.50 -2.45 14.06
N ARG A 12 -11.46 -3.75 14.38
CA ARG A 12 -12.17 -4.33 15.53
C ARG A 12 -11.49 -4.06 16.87
N PHE A 13 -10.16 -4.06 16.93
CA PHE A 13 -9.42 -4.07 18.19
C PHE A 13 -8.75 -2.74 18.59
N VAL A 14 -8.69 -1.73 17.70
CA VAL A 14 -8.18 -0.38 18.05
C VAL A 14 -9.13 0.71 17.54
N PRO A 15 -10.26 0.98 18.22
CA PRO A 15 -11.32 1.87 17.75
C PRO A 15 -10.87 3.30 17.39
N HIS A 16 -9.88 3.85 18.11
CA HIS A 16 -9.47 5.25 18.03
C HIS A 16 -8.34 5.58 17.03
N ALA A 17 -7.77 4.60 16.33
CA ALA A 17 -6.83 4.90 15.25
C ALA A 17 -7.59 5.43 14.03
N LYS A 18 -7.12 6.53 13.40
CA LYS A 18 -7.63 6.99 12.09
C LYS A 18 -7.32 5.90 11.04
N LYS A 19 -8.29 5.03 10.77
CA LYS A 19 -8.19 3.85 9.89
C LYS A 19 -8.39 4.15 8.41
N GLY A 20 -8.97 5.32 8.12
CA GLY A 20 -9.15 5.77 6.75
C GLY A 20 -7.82 6.04 6.07
N CYS A 21 -7.79 5.81 4.75
CA CYS A 21 -6.78 6.42 3.93
C CYS A 21 -6.90 7.94 4.07
N ARG A 22 -5.78 8.66 4.11
CA ARG A 22 -5.80 10.13 4.03
C ARG A 22 -6.37 10.69 2.72
N CYS A 23 -6.63 9.82 1.75
CA CYS A 23 -7.35 10.14 0.53
C CYS A 23 -8.89 10.15 0.71
N GLY A 24 -9.41 9.76 1.88
CA GLY A 24 -10.84 9.73 2.16
C GLY A 24 -11.45 8.32 2.20
N GLU A 25 -10.73 7.30 1.72
CA GLU A 25 -11.21 5.91 1.76
C GLU A 25 -11.39 5.42 3.19
N ARG A 26 -12.48 4.67 3.45
CA ARG A 26 -12.83 4.21 4.80
C ARG A 26 -11.81 3.25 5.40
N TYR A 27 -11.18 2.43 4.54
CA TYR A 27 -10.21 1.42 4.94
C TYR A 27 -8.95 1.50 4.09
N GLN A 28 -7.78 1.47 4.74
CA GLN A 28 -6.53 1.22 4.04
C GLN A 28 -6.43 -0.28 3.74
N MET A 29 -6.96 -0.69 2.58
CA MET A 29 -6.76 -2.04 2.03
C MET A 29 -5.55 -2.03 1.09
N HIS A 30 -4.80 -3.14 1.05
CA HIS A 30 -3.69 -3.31 0.12
C HIS A 30 -4.11 -3.02 -1.33
N GLU A 31 -5.24 -3.57 -1.76
CA GLU A 31 -5.83 -3.35 -3.08
C GLU A 31 -6.06 -1.87 -3.37
N HIS A 32 -6.70 -1.15 -2.46
CA HIS A 32 -6.90 0.29 -2.60
C HIS A 32 -5.57 1.03 -2.78
N ILE A 33 -4.61 0.80 -1.89
CA ILE A 33 -3.32 1.52 -1.89
C ILE A 33 -2.55 1.27 -3.19
N ILE A 34 -2.60 0.04 -3.71
CA ILE A 34 -1.87 -0.39 -4.90
C ILE A 34 -2.59 0.04 -6.20
N GLN A 35 -3.90 -0.17 -6.28
CA GLN A 35 -4.64 -0.06 -7.55
C GLN A 35 -5.33 1.28 -7.74
N SER A 36 -5.87 1.90 -6.68
CA SER A 36 -6.81 3.03 -6.83
C SER A 36 -6.49 4.27 -6.00
N CYS A 37 -5.62 4.19 -5.01
CA CYS A 37 -5.35 5.31 -4.10
C CYS A 37 -4.72 6.50 -4.84
N PRO A 38 -5.39 7.68 -4.90
CA PRO A 38 -4.87 8.84 -5.63
C PRO A 38 -3.53 9.35 -5.08
N ARG A 39 -3.28 9.13 -3.79
CA ARG A 39 -2.05 9.58 -3.11
C ARG A 39 -0.76 8.93 -3.63
N TYR A 40 -0.88 7.80 -4.34
CA TYR A 40 0.27 7.06 -4.85
C TYR A 40 0.22 6.89 -6.37
N GLU A 41 -0.65 7.64 -7.05
CA GLU A 41 -0.82 7.59 -8.50
C GLU A 41 0.49 7.90 -9.23
N GLU A 42 1.20 8.96 -8.81
CA GLU A 42 2.53 9.32 -9.34
C GLU A 42 3.56 8.20 -9.23
N HIS A 43 3.41 7.28 -8.27
CA HIS A 43 4.35 6.18 -8.04
C HIS A 43 3.86 4.85 -8.63
N ARG A 44 2.60 4.76 -9.08
CA ARG A 44 1.98 3.53 -9.58
C ARG A 44 2.64 2.99 -10.85
N HIS A 45 3.24 3.89 -11.64
CA HIS A 45 4.02 3.51 -12.83
C HIS A 45 5.19 2.56 -12.50
N ILE A 46 5.68 2.54 -11.26
CA ILE A 46 6.70 1.60 -10.79
C ILE A 46 6.16 0.17 -10.88
N LEU A 47 4.92 -0.05 -10.44
CA LEU A 47 4.27 -1.36 -10.37
C LEU A 47 3.86 -1.90 -11.75
N TRP A 48 3.52 -1.01 -12.70
CA TRP A 48 3.17 -1.39 -14.08
C TRP A 48 4.31 -2.14 -14.78
N LYS A 49 5.56 -1.90 -14.40
CA LYS A 49 6.73 -2.59 -15.00
C LYS A 49 6.67 -4.11 -14.91
N VAL A 50 5.98 -4.66 -13.91
CA VAL A 50 5.83 -6.11 -13.71
C VAL A 50 4.44 -6.59 -14.14
N ASN A 51 3.41 -5.79 -13.86
CA ASN A 51 2.05 -6.16 -14.21
C ASN A 51 1.18 -4.92 -14.40
N ASN A 52 0.81 -4.63 -15.66
CA ASN A 52 -0.11 -3.55 -16.01
C ASN A 52 -1.49 -3.70 -15.35
N GLN A 53 -1.91 -4.93 -15.00
CA GLN A 53 -3.18 -5.21 -14.34
C GLN A 53 -3.10 -5.08 -12.81
N LEU A 54 -1.92 -4.82 -12.25
CA LEU A 54 -1.69 -4.62 -10.81
C LEU A 54 -2.32 -5.72 -9.90
N LYS A 55 -2.38 -6.95 -10.42
CA LYS A 55 -2.89 -8.10 -9.66
C LYS A 55 -1.94 -8.39 -8.50
N LEU A 56 -2.44 -8.30 -7.26
CA LEU A 56 -1.63 -8.52 -6.07
C LEU A 56 -0.97 -9.90 -6.08
N GLY A 57 -1.69 -10.93 -6.55
CA GLY A 57 -1.15 -12.28 -6.65
C GLY A 57 0.09 -12.40 -7.55
N VAL A 58 0.30 -11.49 -8.50
CA VAL A 58 1.53 -11.46 -9.32
C VAL A 58 2.60 -10.60 -8.65
N LEU A 59 2.20 -9.44 -8.12
CA LEU A 59 3.11 -8.48 -7.49
C LEU A 59 3.70 -8.96 -6.17
N LEU A 60 3.00 -9.82 -5.42
CA LEU A 60 3.45 -10.28 -4.10
C LEU A 60 4.07 -11.67 -4.10
N VAL A 61 3.86 -12.46 -5.16
CA VAL A 61 4.27 -13.88 -5.21
C VAL A 61 5.52 -14.08 -6.06
N THR A 62 5.76 -13.22 -7.05
CA THR A 62 6.94 -13.33 -7.92
C THR A 62 8.10 -12.51 -7.35
N ASP A 63 9.33 -13.00 -7.52
CA ASP A 63 10.54 -12.28 -7.06
C ASP A 63 10.65 -10.89 -7.71
N GLY A 64 10.38 -10.79 -9.01
CA GLY A 64 10.34 -9.51 -9.72
C GLY A 64 9.20 -8.59 -9.24
N GLY A 65 8.04 -9.17 -8.91
CA GLY A 65 6.95 -8.44 -8.27
C GLY A 65 7.35 -7.88 -6.91
N LEU A 66 8.00 -8.69 -6.08
CA LEU A 66 8.42 -8.31 -4.74
C LEU A 66 9.47 -7.20 -4.77
N GLU A 67 10.42 -7.26 -5.70
CA GLU A 67 11.44 -6.21 -5.88
C GLU A 67 10.81 -4.88 -6.30
N VAL A 68 9.90 -4.91 -7.27
CA VAL A 68 9.19 -3.71 -7.73
C VAL A 68 8.23 -3.17 -6.66
N MET A 69 7.60 -4.05 -5.89
CA MET A 69 6.79 -3.66 -4.73
C MET A 69 7.66 -3.00 -3.66
N ALA A 70 8.83 -3.55 -3.34
CA ALA A 70 9.77 -2.93 -2.40
C ALA A 70 10.21 -1.53 -2.87
N LYS A 71 10.49 -1.37 -4.17
CA LYS A 71 10.80 -0.06 -4.76
C LYS A 71 9.62 0.91 -4.66
N PHE A 72 8.41 0.46 -4.97
CA PHE A 72 7.20 1.26 -4.81
C PHE A 72 7.03 1.73 -3.36
N LEU A 73 7.18 0.83 -2.38
CA LEU A 73 7.06 1.17 -0.96
C LEU A 73 8.13 2.19 -0.52
N LYS A 74 9.36 2.03 -1.00
CA LYS A 74 10.46 2.94 -0.70
C LYS A 74 10.21 4.36 -1.23
N GLU A 75 9.81 4.49 -2.49
CA GLU A 75 9.60 5.78 -3.14
C GLU A 75 8.32 6.47 -2.64
N SER A 76 7.22 5.72 -2.53
CA SER A 76 5.91 6.27 -2.15
C SER A 76 5.76 6.50 -0.64
N GLY A 77 6.50 5.74 0.17
CA GLY A 77 6.29 5.65 1.60
C GLY A 77 4.92 5.09 1.98
N ALA A 78 4.26 4.36 1.08
CA ALA A 78 3.03 3.63 1.40
C ALA A 78 3.23 2.69 2.60
N PHE A 79 2.17 2.48 3.38
CA PHE A 79 2.16 1.69 4.63
C PHE A 79 3.09 2.15 5.75
N THR A 80 3.82 3.26 5.59
CA THR A 80 4.51 3.92 6.72
C THR A 80 3.51 4.62 7.63
N LYS A 81 3.87 4.85 8.90
CA LYS A 81 3.02 5.55 9.89
C LYS A 81 2.51 6.90 9.37
N THR A 82 3.31 7.60 8.58
CA THR A 82 3.00 8.92 8.02
C THR A 82 2.66 8.86 6.54
N GLY A 83 2.56 7.66 5.94
CA GLY A 83 2.32 7.39 4.51
C GLY A 83 3.03 8.38 3.57
N LYS A 84 4.30 8.65 3.87
CA LYS A 84 5.23 9.55 3.17
C LYS A 84 6.59 8.86 3.22
N LYS A 85 7.43 9.07 2.19
CA LYS A 85 8.80 8.54 2.19
C LYS A 85 9.56 8.97 3.44
N CYS A 86 10.30 8.05 4.05
CA CYS A 86 11.25 8.40 5.10
C CYS A 86 12.35 9.27 4.47
N LYS A 87 12.64 10.42 5.07
CA LYS A 87 13.80 11.24 4.70
C LYS A 87 15.09 10.53 5.09
#